data_AF-A0A0E3PXM9-F1
#
_entry.id   AF-A0A0E3PXM9-F1
#
_cell.length_a   1.000
_cell.length_b   1.000
_cell.length_c   1.000
_cell.angle_alpha   90.00
_cell.angle_beta   90.00
_cell.angle_gamma   90.00
#
_symmetry.space_group_name_H-M   'P 1'
#
loop_
_entity.id
_entity.type
_entity.pdbx_description
1 polymer ?
#
loop_
_entity_poly.entity_id
_entity_poly.type
_entity_poly.pdbx_seq_one_letter_code
_entity_poly.pdbx_strand_id
1 'polypeptide(L)'
;MSEFTVNSTICGFVHKIHGSKKGNKIIVDIETPCEKIKKFSHMEVPMMEILDIKNNYVIDRAQEAQCSSNCLVPCAVLNLCRMESGFLAKSLVKKAGSISIEFNEV
;
A
#
# COMPACT_ATOMS: atom_id res chain seq x y z
N MET A 1 10.67 -8.22 7.62
CA MET A 1 10.53 -7.31 6.47
C MET A 1 9.59 -7.99 5.48
N SER A 2 8.57 -7.27 5.04
CA SER A 2 7.59 -7.76 4.08
C SER A 2 7.73 -6.97 2.79
N GLU A 3 7.48 -7.64 1.66
CA GLU A 3 7.63 -7.08 0.33
C GLU A 3 6.40 -7.44 -0.50
N PHE A 4 5.81 -6.46 -1.17
CA PHE A 4 4.72 -6.62 -2.14
C PHE A 4 5.10 -6.05 -3.49
N THR A 5 4.67 -6.72 -4.57
CA THR A 5 4.70 -6.17 -5.93
C THR A 5 3.30 -5.71 -6.30
N VAL A 6 3.19 -4.48 -6.82
CA VAL A 6 1.92 -3.90 -7.28
C VAL A 6 1.96 -3.73 -8.79
N ASN A 7 1.08 -4.45 -9.48
CA ASN A 7 0.90 -4.35 -10.93
C ASN A 7 -0.22 -3.36 -11.25
N SER A 8 0.12 -2.09 -11.45
CA SER A 8 -0.85 -1.03 -11.75
C SER A 8 -1.19 -1.01 -13.24
N THR A 9 -1.92 -2.02 -13.72
CA THR A 9 -2.16 -2.28 -15.16
C THR A 9 -2.80 -1.09 -15.90
N ILE A 10 -3.63 -0.28 -15.25
CA ILE A 10 -4.25 0.92 -15.84
C ILE A 10 -3.22 1.97 -16.27
N CYS A 11 -2.19 2.23 -15.43
CA CYS A 11 -1.14 3.20 -15.77
C CYS A 11 0.15 2.54 -16.28
N GLY A 12 0.22 1.21 -16.29
CA GLY A 12 1.34 0.41 -16.78
C GLY A 12 2.55 0.33 -15.85
N PHE A 13 2.53 0.97 -14.68
CA PHE A 13 3.66 0.94 -13.75
C PHE A 13 3.65 -0.28 -12.83
N VAL A 14 4.84 -0.80 -12.57
CA VAL A 14 5.09 -1.82 -11.53
C VAL A 14 5.83 -1.16 -10.38
N HIS A 15 5.40 -1.46 -9.16
CA HIS A 15 5.95 -0.90 -7.92
C HIS A 15 6.38 -2.04 -6.99
N LYS A 16 7.47 -1.85 -6.25
CA LYS A 16 7.81 -2.71 -5.11
C LYS A 16 7.65 -1.92 -3.82
N ILE A 17 6.89 -2.48 -2.89
CA ILE A 17 6.63 -1.87 -1.59
C ILE A 17 7.30 -2.75 -0.54
N HIS A 18 8.15 -2.14 0.27
CA HIS A 18 8.81 -2.78 1.39
C HIS A 18 8.27 -2.18 2.68
N GLY A 19 8.14 -3.00 3.71
CA GLY A 19 7.92 -2.44 5.03
C GLY A 19 8.20 -3.36 6.20
N SER A 20 8.33 -2.73 7.36
CA SER A 20 8.64 -3.39 8.61
C SER A 20 8.11 -2.61 9.81
N LYS A 21 7.64 -3.34 10.81
CA LYS A 21 7.26 -2.77 12.11
C LYS A 21 8.50 -2.28 12.87
N LYS A 22 8.47 -1.03 13.34
CA LYS A 22 9.43 -0.43 14.28
C LYS A 22 8.65 0.23 15.42
N GLY A 23 8.63 -0.43 16.59
CA GLY A 23 7.85 0.04 17.73
C GLY A 23 6.35 0.08 17.43
N ASN A 24 5.74 1.27 17.53
CA ASN A 24 4.34 1.54 17.24
C ASN A 24 4.07 2.06 15.81
N LYS A 25 5.11 2.14 14.98
CA LYS A 25 5.02 2.58 13.58
C LYS A 25 5.45 1.48 12.62
N ILE A 26 5.10 1.66 11.35
CA ILE A 26 5.53 0.82 10.24
C ILE A 26 6.28 1.70 9.26
N ILE A 27 7.54 1.35 9.00
CA ILE A 27 8.35 2.05 8.00
C ILE A 27 8.03 1.44 6.65
N VAL A 28 7.68 2.27 5.68
CA VAL A 28 7.30 1.85 4.33
C VAL A 28 8.12 2.61 3.30
N ASP A 29 8.78 1.85 2.43
CA ASP A 29 9.57 2.35 1.31
C ASP A 29 8.99 1.81 0.00
N ILE A 30 8.96 2.63 -1.05
CA ILE A 30 8.37 2.27 -2.33
C ILE A 30 9.36 2.53 -3.46
N GLU A 31 9.77 1.46 -4.14
CA GLU A 31 10.50 1.55 -5.40
C GLU A 31 9.50 1.71 -6.54
N THR A 32 9.61 2.82 -7.27
CA THR A 32 8.63 3.16 -8.30
C THR A 32 9.18 4.06 -9.41
N PRO A 33 8.71 3.88 -10.66
CA PRO A 33 8.92 4.85 -11.73
C PRO A 33 7.93 6.03 -11.68
N CYS A 34 6.87 6.00 -10.85
CA CYS A 34 5.82 7.01 -10.83
C CYS A 34 6.21 8.20 -9.93
N GLU A 35 6.33 9.39 -10.52
CA GLU A 35 6.71 10.62 -9.80
C GLU A 35 5.78 10.99 -8.64
N LYS A 36 4.49 10.67 -8.74
CA LYS A 36 3.53 10.87 -7.65
C LYS A 36 3.84 9.95 -6.47
N ILE A 37 4.08 8.68 -6.75
CA ILE A 37 4.37 7.67 -5.73
C ILE A 37 5.75 7.88 -5.10
N LYS A 38 6.72 8.48 -5.82
CA LYS A 38 8.01 8.88 -5.23
C LYS A 38 7.82 9.86 -4.07
N LYS A 39 6.91 10.83 -4.20
CA LYS A 39 6.57 11.79 -3.12
C LYS A 39 5.84 11.14 -1.93
N PHE A 40 5.27 9.96 -2.16
CA PHE A 40 4.54 9.15 -1.20
C PHE A 40 5.40 8.05 -0.55
N SER A 41 6.65 7.86 -0.99
CA SER A 41 7.59 6.90 -0.42
C SER A 41 8.17 7.37 0.92
N HIS A 42 8.86 6.47 1.64
CA HIS A 42 9.55 6.72 2.91
C HIS A 42 8.62 7.20 4.05
N MET A 43 7.51 6.47 4.25
CA MET A 43 6.52 6.79 5.28
C MET A 43 6.83 6.12 6.62
N GLU A 44 6.52 6.83 7.70
CA GLU A 44 6.40 6.26 9.04
C GLU A 44 4.93 6.18 9.45
N VAL A 45 4.28 5.07 9.11
CA VAL A 45 2.83 4.93 9.27
C VAL A 45 2.47 4.55 10.71
N PRO A 46 1.67 5.35 11.44
CA PRO A 46 1.16 4.97 12.75
C PRO A 46 0.14 3.83 12.65
N MET A 47 0.29 2.77 13.46
CA MET A 47 -0.51 1.54 13.30
C MET A 47 -2.02 1.72 13.48
N MET A 48 -2.45 2.69 14.29
CA MET A 48 -3.87 2.90 14.55
C MET A 48 -4.55 3.75 13.47
N GLU A 49 -3.76 4.48 12.67
CA GLU A 49 -4.25 5.42 11.64
C GLU A 49 -4.47 4.74 10.27
N ILE A 50 -4.53 3.41 10.22
CA ILE A 50 -4.75 2.61 8.99
C ILE A 50 -6.09 1.86 8.96
N LEU A 51 -6.89 1.99 10.03
CA LEU A 51 -8.05 1.14 10.27
C LEU A 51 -9.32 1.63 9.56
N ASP A 52 -9.51 2.95 9.51
CA ASP A 52 -10.67 3.60 8.89
C ASP A 52 -10.37 4.03 7.45
N ILE A 53 -11.39 4.37 6.67
CA ILE A 53 -11.25 5.00 5.35
C ILE A 53 -11.07 6.51 5.53
N LYS A 54 -11.83 7.13 6.43
CA LYS A 54 -11.72 8.56 6.75
C LYS A 54 -10.66 8.75 7.84
N ASN A 55 -9.90 9.85 7.77
CA ASN A 55 -8.79 10.13 8.71
C ASN A 55 -7.77 8.98 8.71
N ASN A 56 -7.31 8.59 7.52
CA ASN A 56 -6.36 7.51 7.32
C ASN A 56 -5.06 8.08 6.80
N TYR A 57 -3.98 7.88 7.56
CA TYR A 57 -2.67 8.46 7.26
C TYR A 57 -2.20 8.17 5.82
N VAL A 58 -2.40 6.93 5.35
CA VAL A 58 -1.98 6.50 4.02
C VAL A 58 -2.82 7.16 2.94
N ILE A 59 -4.12 7.34 3.17
CA ILE A 59 -5.02 8.01 2.24
C ILE A 59 -4.70 9.51 2.16
N ASP A 60 -4.45 10.16 3.30
CA ASP A 60 -4.08 11.59 3.36
C ASP A 60 -2.78 11.85 2.60
N ARG A 61 -1.75 11.01 2.82
CA ARG A 61 -0.48 11.09 2.07
C ARG A 61 -0.68 10.85 0.56
N ALA A 62 -1.56 9.92 0.18
CA ALA A 62 -1.85 9.66 -1.23
C ALA A 62 -2.57 10.85 -1.89
N GLN A 63 -3.47 11.52 -1.15
CA GLN A 63 -4.14 12.74 -1.57
C GLN A 63 -3.15 13.91 -1.76
N GLU A 64 -2.25 14.13 -0.80
CA GLU A 64 -1.20 15.15 -0.88
C GLU A 64 -0.26 14.91 -2.08
N ALA A 65 0.06 13.64 -2.36
CA ALA A 65 0.81 13.24 -3.55
C ALA A 65 0.02 13.32 -4.87
N GLN A 66 -1.26 13.71 -4.81
CA GLN A 66 -2.17 13.81 -5.95
C GLN A 66 -2.31 12.49 -6.73
N CYS A 67 -2.30 11.37 -6.01
CA CYS A 67 -2.56 10.06 -6.58
C CYS A 67 -3.96 10.02 -7.18
N SER A 68 -4.14 9.25 -8.26
CA SER A 68 -5.49 8.94 -8.73
C SER A 68 -6.20 8.10 -7.66
N SER A 69 -7.50 8.30 -7.49
CA SER A 69 -8.32 7.55 -6.53
C SER A 69 -8.35 6.05 -6.82
N ASN A 70 -8.11 5.65 -8.06
CA ASN A 70 -8.02 4.24 -8.48
C ASN A 70 -6.59 3.67 -8.45
N CYS A 71 -5.61 4.39 -7.92
CA CYS A 71 -4.26 3.86 -7.81
C CYS A 71 -4.24 2.69 -6.81
N LEU A 72 -3.62 1.57 -7.20
CA LEU A 72 -3.54 0.38 -6.33
C LEU A 72 -2.50 0.53 -5.21
N VAL A 73 -1.55 1.45 -5.35
CA VAL A 73 -0.41 1.59 -4.42
C VAL A 73 -0.84 1.94 -2.99
N PRO A 74 -1.72 2.94 -2.74
CA PRO A 74 -2.20 3.22 -1.38
C PRO A 74 -2.89 2.02 -0.73
N CYS A 75 -3.70 1.28 -1.50
CA CYS A 75 -4.35 0.06 -1.02
C CYS A 75 -3.32 -1.04 -0.66
N ALA A 76 -2.28 -1.20 -1.47
CA ALA A 76 -1.21 -2.15 -1.20
C ALA A 76 -0.40 -1.78 0.06
N VAL A 77 -0.12 -0.48 0.28
CA VAL A 77 0.51 0.01 1.52
C VAL A 77 -0.37 -0.31 2.73
N LEU A 78 -1.67 -0.05 2.66
CA LEU A 78 -2.60 -0.39 3.75
C LEU A 78 -2.60 -1.88 4.07
N ASN A 79 -2.60 -2.75 3.06
CA ASN A 79 -2.52 -4.20 3.26
C ASN A 79 -1.18 -4.60 3.92
N LEU A 80 -0.06 -3.99 3.49
CA LEU A 80 1.24 -4.25 4.08
C LEU A 80 1.26 -3.82 5.55
N CYS A 81 0.74 -2.64 5.85
CA CYS A 81 0.64 -2.12 7.21
C CYS A 81 -0.24 -3.00 8.09
N ARG A 82 -1.42 -3.43 7.60
CA ARG A 82 -2.32 -4.36 8.31
C ARG A 82 -1.65 -5.71 8.58
N MET A 83 -0.85 -6.19 7.63
CA MET A 83 -0.12 -7.44 7.80
C MET A 83 1.01 -7.33 8.84
N GLU A 84 1.80 -6.26 8.80
CA GLU A 84 2.90 -6.03 9.75
C GLU A 84 2.41 -5.65 11.16
N SER A 85 1.20 -5.12 11.29
CA SER A 85 0.56 -4.84 12.58
C SER A 85 -0.24 -6.02 13.15
N GLY A 86 -0.42 -7.10 12.39
CA GLY A 86 -1.13 -8.31 12.84
C GLY A 86 -2.65 -8.27 12.63
N PHE A 87 -3.20 -7.22 12.03
CA PHE A 87 -4.62 -7.16 11.64
C PHE A 87 -4.96 -8.01 10.41
N LEU A 88 -3.95 -8.36 9.60
CA LEU A 88 -4.07 -9.27 8.47
C LEU A 88 -3.08 -10.43 8.62
N ALA A 89 -3.59 -11.65 8.74
CA ALA A 89 -2.75 -12.83 8.94
C ALA A 89 -1.85 -13.12 7.73
N LYS A 90 -0.55 -13.32 7.96
CA LYS A 90 0.43 -13.66 6.89
C LYS A 90 0.07 -14.95 6.15
N SER A 91 -0.50 -15.93 6.84
CA SER A 91 -1.00 -17.18 6.24
C SER A 91 -2.15 -16.93 5.25
N LEU A 92 -3.03 -15.97 5.56
CA LEU A 92 -4.13 -15.59 4.68
C LEU A 92 -3.62 -14.90 3.42
N VAL A 93 -2.67 -13.95 3.56
CA VAL A 93 -2.03 -13.28 2.42
C VAL A 93 -1.37 -14.31 1.49
N LYS A 94 -0.61 -15.25 2.07
CA LYS A 94 0.05 -16.32 1.28
C LYS A 94 -0.97 -17.22 0.57
N LYS A 95 -2.09 -17.55 1.21
CA LYS A 95 -3.15 -18.37 0.62
C LYS A 95 -3.88 -17.64 -0.51
N ALA A 96 -4.17 -16.35 -0.32
CA ALA A 96 -4.88 -15.54 -1.31
C ALA A 96 -4.03 -15.25 -2.55
N GLY A 97 -2.71 -15.12 -2.40
CA GLY A 97 -1.78 -14.88 -3.50
C GLY A 97 -1.75 -13.41 -3.91
N SER A 98 -2.78 -12.94 -4.61
CA SER A 98 -2.86 -11.57 -5.13
C SER A 98 -4.24 -10.95 -4.92
N ILE A 99 -4.27 -9.62 -4.88
CA ILE A 99 -5.49 -8.82 -4.96
C ILE A 99 -5.50 -8.18 -6.35
N SER A 100 -6.59 -8.37 -7.10
CA SER A 100 -6.77 -7.84 -8.45
C SER A 100 -8.15 -7.23 -8.62
N ILE A 101 -8.27 -6.38 -9.64
CA ILE A 101 -9.54 -5.92 -10.19
C ILE A 101 -9.57 -6.44 -11.63
N GLU A 102 -10.62 -7.15 -11.99
CA GLU A 102 -10.81 -7.72 -13.34
C GLU A 102 -11.96 -6.98 -14.03
N PHE A 103 -11.71 -6.56 -15.27
CA PHE A 103 -12.72 -5.93 -16.12
C PHE A 103 -13.24 -6.99 -17.11
N ASN A 104 -14.49 -7.44 -16.95
CA ASN A 104 -15.04 -8.57 -17.73
C ASN A 104 -15.72 -8.15 -19.04
N GLU A 105 -16.41 -7.00 -19.04
CA GLU A 105 -17.13 -6.47 -20.20
C GLU A 105 -16.93 -4.94 -20.23
N VAL A 106 -15.97 -4.48 -21.03
CA VAL A 106 -15.60 -3.06 -21.23
C VAL A 106 -15.31 -2.80 -22.70
#